data_AF-A0A6B1DDE7-F1
#
_entry.id   AF-A0A6B1DDE7-F1
#
_cell.length_a   1.000
_cell.length_b   1.000
_cell.length_c   1.000
_cell.angle_alpha   90.00
_cell.angle_beta   90.00
_cell.angle_gamma   90.00
#
_symmetry.space_group_name_H-M   'P 1'
#
loop_
_entity.id
_entity.type
_entity.pdbx_description
1 polymer ?
#
loop_
_entity_poly.entity_id
_entity_poly.type
_entity_poly.pdbx_seq_one_letter_code
_entity_poly.pdbx_strand_id
1 'polypeptide(L)'
;MPFRPLRRRWAKRPWVAAAALLGLLAITLGVAVALVVQRWEAAAGATSAGDAGAAGSNSGALLTATLYYVTEDGRALTRQETFVPLEADPLARARAVVEQQLTPPPSPLLSPFPTGTSLRAIYLADDGNAFVDLSEDVTTGHPGGSVDELFTVYALVNALTVSVPEIVAVQIMVEGREVDTLAGHVDLRQPLEPSLVWVLDDEVLENPDGPDADDPAGEPLGDEAGGNLGPEGDDRT
;
A
#
# COMPACT_ATOMS: atom_id res chain seq x y z
N MET A 1 13.51 104.08 7.42
CA MET A 1 12.54 103.01 7.74
C MET A 1 13.19 101.65 7.46
N PRO A 2 13.51 100.81 8.46
CA PRO A 2 14.07 99.50 8.18
C PRO A 2 12.98 98.43 8.14
N PHE A 3 12.93 97.70 7.03
CA PHE A 3 12.23 96.43 6.87
C PHE A 3 12.94 95.35 7.69
N ARG A 4 12.22 94.62 8.56
CA ARG A 4 12.63 93.27 9.01
C ARG A 4 11.43 92.34 9.22
N PRO A 5 11.57 91.03 8.91
CA PRO A 5 10.51 90.22 8.34
C PRO A 5 9.71 89.39 9.36
N LEU A 6 8.47 89.06 8.99
CA LEU A 6 7.61 88.10 9.68
C LEU A 6 8.27 86.71 9.69
N ARG A 7 8.67 86.24 10.87
CA ARG A 7 9.02 84.83 11.07
C ARG A 7 7.75 84.00 11.11
N ARG A 8 7.39 83.37 9.98
CA ARG A 8 6.38 82.29 9.95
C ARG A 8 6.93 81.11 10.77
N ARG A 9 6.45 80.95 12.00
CA ARG A 9 6.66 79.73 12.78
C ARG A 9 5.78 78.62 12.20
N TRP A 10 6.41 77.69 11.50
CA TRP A 10 5.78 76.43 11.10
C TRP A 10 5.48 75.61 12.36
N ALA A 11 4.21 75.45 12.70
CA ALA A 11 3.78 74.55 13.75
C ALA A 11 4.04 73.10 13.30
N LYS A 12 5.00 72.41 13.91
CA LYS A 12 5.19 70.98 13.69
C LYS A 12 4.02 70.24 14.36
N ARG A 13 3.15 69.64 13.54
CA ARG A 13 1.97 68.88 13.98
C ARG A 13 2.42 67.52 14.55
N PRO A 14 2.33 67.27 15.87
CA PRO A 14 2.89 66.07 16.49
C PRO A 14 2.14 64.77 16.09
N TRP A 15 0.86 64.87 15.69
CA TRP A 15 0.09 63.74 15.18
C TRP A 15 0.57 63.21 13.83
N VAL A 16 1.22 64.04 13.01
CA VAL A 16 1.80 63.61 11.74
C VAL A 16 3.02 62.71 11.99
N ALA A 17 3.77 62.97 13.07
CA ALA A 17 4.89 62.12 13.49
C ALA A 17 4.41 60.78 14.09
N ALA A 18 3.33 60.79 14.87
CA ALA A 18 2.74 59.57 15.43
C ALA A 18 2.10 58.67 14.36
N ALA A 19 1.39 59.26 13.38
CA ALA A 19 0.84 58.53 12.24
C ALA A 19 1.95 57.97 11.33
N ALA A 20 3.05 58.71 11.15
CA ALA A 20 4.22 58.23 10.41
C ALA A 20 4.90 57.03 11.11
N LEU A 21 4.99 57.02 12.45
CA LEU A 21 5.56 55.90 13.22
C LEU A 21 4.70 54.64 13.16
N LEU A 22 3.37 54.77 13.25
CA LEU A 22 2.44 53.64 13.10
C LEU A 22 2.45 53.08 11.66
N GLY A 23 2.54 53.96 10.65
CA GLY A 23 2.75 53.55 9.27
C GLY A 23 4.06 52.80 9.07
N LEU A 24 5.15 53.26 9.68
CA LEU A 24 6.45 52.59 9.63
C LEU A 24 6.41 51.20 10.28
N LEU A 25 5.74 51.08 11.43
CA LEU A 25 5.59 49.80 12.14
C LEU A 25 4.79 48.78 11.31
N ALA A 26 3.68 49.20 10.69
CA ALA A 26 2.88 48.34 9.82
C ALA A 26 3.68 47.86 8.60
N ILE A 27 4.54 48.71 8.02
CA ILE A 27 5.43 48.33 6.93
C ILE A 27 6.49 47.33 7.42
N THR A 28 7.10 47.55 8.59
CA THR A 28 8.09 46.61 9.13
C THR A 28 7.48 45.24 9.44
N LEU A 29 6.26 45.19 9.96
CA LEU A 29 5.55 43.95 10.22
C LEU A 29 5.16 43.24 8.92
N GLY A 30 4.67 43.98 7.93
CA GLY A 30 4.36 43.45 6.60
C GLY A 30 5.59 42.88 5.89
N VAL A 31 6.74 43.58 5.97
CA VAL A 31 8.01 43.09 5.42
C VAL A 31 8.51 41.88 6.21
N ALA A 32 8.39 41.84 7.54
CA ALA A 32 8.77 40.67 8.33
C ALA A 32 7.92 39.44 7.99
N VAL A 33 6.60 39.60 7.85
CA VAL A 33 5.69 38.52 7.43
C VAL A 33 6.03 38.08 6.00
N ALA A 34 6.25 39.02 5.07
CA ALA A 34 6.66 38.70 3.71
C ALA A 34 8.01 37.96 3.67
N LEU A 35 8.99 38.32 4.51
CA LEU A 35 10.27 37.62 4.61
C LEU A 35 10.12 36.22 5.24
N VAL A 36 9.17 36.03 6.17
CA VAL A 36 8.86 34.71 6.74
C VAL A 36 8.16 33.83 5.71
N VAL A 37 7.17 34.35 4.98
CA VAL A 37 6.48 33.62 3.90
C VAL A 37 7.43 33.31 2.76
N GLN A 38 8.23 34.28 2.30
CA GLN A 38 9.26 34.04 1.27
C GLN A 38 10.30 33.03 1.76
N ARG A 39 10.64 32.99 3.06
CA ARG A 39 11.55 31.98 3.61
C ARG A 39 10.89 30.60 3.78
N TRP A 40 9.59 30.54 4.02
CA TRP A 40 8.82 29.29 4.05
C TRP A 40 8.64 28.71 2.64
N GLU A 41 8.33 29.55 1.65
CA GLU A 41 8.28 29.16 0.24
C GLU A 41 9.66 28.83 -0.31
N ALA A 42 10.71 29.53 0.11
CA ALA A 42 12.09 29.16 -0.23
C ALA A 42 12.56 27.90 0.49
N ALA A 43 12.09 27.60 1.71
CA ALA A 43 12.38 26.31 2.37
C ALA A 43 11.60 25.16 1.73
N ALA A 44 10.36 25.40 1.30
CA ALA A 44 9.57 24.44 0.53
C ALA A 44 10.10 24.28 -0.92
N GLY A 45 10.70 25.32 -1.49
CA GLY A 45 11.27 25.34 -2.84
C GLY A 45 12.74 24.94 -2.93
N ALA A 46 13.51 25.06 -1.84
CA ALA A 46 14.91 24.63 -1.77
C ALA A 46 15.07 23.10 -1.77
N THR A 47 13.99 22.34 -1.63
CA THR A 47 13.98 20.89 -1.91
C THR A 47 14.01 20.59 -3.42
N SER A 48 13.82 21.58 -4.30
CA SER A 48 13.68 21.36 -5.75
C SER A 48 14.72 22.06 -6.64
N ALA A 49 15.77 22.69 -6.09
CA ALA A 49 16.76 23.43 -6.91
C ALA A 49 18.22 23.28 -6.43
N GLY A 50 18.53 22.19 -5.74
CA GLY A 50 19.83 21.96 -5.11
C GLY A 50 20.42 20.57 -5.32
N ASP A 51 20.18 19.91 -6.46
CA ASP A 51 21.08 18.86 -6.95
C ASP A 51 20.93 18.63 -8.46
N ALA A 52 21.45 19.55 -9.25
CA ALA A 52 21.79 19.31 -10.64
C ALA A 52 23.32 19.24 -10.72
N GLY A 53 23.91 18.15 -10.23
CA GLY A 53 25.36 18.05 -10.22
C GLY A 53 26.02 16.91 -9.46
N ALA A 54 25.29 15.90 -8.97
CA ALA A 54 25.90 14.62 -8.60
C ALA A 54 25.14 13.48 -9.28
N ALA A 55 25.66 13.04 -10.43
CA ALA A 55 25.25 11.78 -11.03
C ALA A 55 25.62 10.62 -10.10
N GLY A 56 24.67 10.26 -9.25
CA GLY A 56 24.50 8.95 -8.63
C GLY A 56 23.00 8.65 -8.66
N SER A 57 22.59 7.74 -9.53
CA SER A 57 21.21 7.33 -9.76
C SER A 57 20.38 7.18 -8.49
N ASN A 58 19.25 7.86 -8.45
CA ASN A 58 17.97 7.26 -8.04
C ASN A 58 16.86 7.92 -8.86
N SER A 59 16.88 7.66 -10.17
CA SER A 59 15.62 7.56 -10.90
C SER A 59 14.80 6.52 -10.14
N GLY A 60 13.68 6.94 -9.54
CA GLY A 60 12.94 6.19 -8.52
C GLY A 60 12.93 4.70 -8.79
N ALA A 61 13.78 3.97 -8.07
CA ALA A 61 13.82 2.53 -8.21
C ALA A 61 12.44 2.01 -7.81
N LEU A 62 11.91 1.09 -8.60
CA LEU A 62 10.62 0.47 -8.34
C LEU A 62 10.87 -0.97 -7.88
N LEU A 63 10.07 -1.41 -6.93
CA LEU A 63 9.98 -2.78 -6.46
C LEU A 63 8.70 -3.38 -7.05
N THR A 64 8.76 -4.64 -7.47
CA THR A 64 7.56 -5.43 -7.76
C THR A 64 6.86 -5.78 -6.44
N ALA A 65 5.60 -5.38 -6.32
CA ALA A 65 4.70 -5.80 -5.25
C ALA A 65 3.60 -6.69 -5.83
N THR A 66 3.12 -7.63 -5.01
CA THR A 66 2.01 -8.52 -5.36
C THR A 66 0.76 -8.05 -4.64
N LEU A 67 -0.25 -7.69 -5.43
CA LEU A 67 -1.60 -7.40 -4.97
C LEU A 67 -2.51 -8.61 -5.19
N TYR A 68 -3.64 -8.62 -4.51
CA TYR A 68 -4.62 -9.69 -4.56
C TYR A 68 -6.01 -9.12 -4.85
N TYR A 69 -6.65 -9.64 -5.89
CA TYR A 69 -8.01 -9.25 -6.28
C TYR A 69 -8.88 -10.48 -6.45
N VAL A 70 -10.20 -10.29 -6.37
CA VAL A 70 -11.15 -11.39 -6.56
C VAL A 70 -11.30 -11.65 -8.06
N THR A 71 -11.35 -12.92 -8.44
CA THR A 71 -11.60 -13.35 -9.82
C THR A 71 -12.97 -12.86 -10.31
N GLU A 72 -13.15 -12.73 -11.63
CA GLU A 72 -14.42 -12.27 -12.25
C GLU A 72 -15.62 -13.10 -11.78
N ASP A 73 -15.41 -14.40 -11.54
CA ASP A 73 -16.45 -15.34 -11.13
C ASP A 73 -16.72 -15.35 -9.61
N GLY A 74 -15.96 -14.57 -8.83
CA GLY A 74 -16.15 -14.39 -7.39
C GLY A 74 -15.68 -15.56 -6.52
N ARG A 75 -14.88 -16.49 -7.05
CA ARG A 75 -14.57 -17.76 -6.35
C ARG A 75 -13.18 -17.86 -5.75
N ALA A 76 -12.26 -16.99 -6.13
CA ALA A 76 -10.89 -17.04 -5.66
C ALA A 76 -10.24 -15.67 -5.63
N LEU A 77 -9.08 -15.58 -4.98
CA LEU A 77 -8.13 -14.50 -5.15
C LEU A 77 -7.17 -14.85 -6.30
N THR A 78 -6.71 -13.82 -7.00
CA THR A 78 -5.62 -13.94 -7.98
C THR A 78 -4.57 -12.88 -7.74
N ARG A 79 -3.32 -13.20 -8.10
CA ARG A 79 -2.17 -12.30 -7.95
C ARG A 79 -2.17 -11.28 -9.08
N GLN A 80 -1.84 -10.04 -8.73
CA GLN A 80 -1.59 -8.98 -9.68
C GLN A 80 -0.29 -8.28 -9.30
N GLU A 81 0.71 -8.36 -10.17
CA GLU A 81 1.94 -7.60 -9.99
C GLU A 81 1.71 -6.11 -10.26
N THR A 82 2.33 -5.29 -9.43
CA THR A 82 2.40 -3.84 -9.59
C THR A 82 3.79 -3.33 -9.22
N PHE A 83 4.04 -2.06 -9.52
CA PHE A 83 5.26 -1.39 -9.11
C PHE A 83 4.97 -0.40 -7.99
N VAL A 84 5.71 -0.54 -6.88
CA VAL A 84 5.73 0.42 -5.78
C VAL A 84 7.10 1.10 -5.68
N PRO A 85 7.18 2.33 -5.18
CA PRO A 85 8.46 2.96 -4.90
C PRO A 85 9.35 2.06 -4.03
N LEU A 86 10.62 1.90 -4.43
CA LEU A 86 11.62 1.20 -3.64
C LEU A 86 11.98 2.07 -2.43
N GLU A 87 11.23 1.88 -1.36
CA GLU A 87 11.52 2.49 -0.07
C GLU A 87 12.44 1.58 0.76
N ALA A 88 13.47 2.17 1.36
CA ALA A 88 14.36 1.47 2.29
C ALA A 88 13.66 1.16 3.63
N ASP A 89 12.71 2.00 4.03
CA ASP A 89 11.89 1.80 5.23
C ASP A 89 10.75 0.79 4.95
N PRO A 90 10.69 -0.34 5.67
CA PRO A 90 9.62 -1.32 5.52
C PRO A 90 8.22 -0.74 5.77
N LEU A 91 8.10 0.22 6.70
CA LEU A 91 6.81 0.84 7.02
C LEU A 91 6.29 1.70 5.86
N ALA A 92 7.18 2.48 5.23
CA ALA A 92 6.85 3.25 4.04
C ALA A 92 6.45 2.35 2.86
N ARG A 93 7.17 1.23 2.65
CA ARG A 93 6.84 0.23 1.64
C ARG A 93 5.48 -0.41 1.89
N ALA A 94 5.20 -0.82 3.13
CA ALA A 94 3.92 -1.40 3.53
C ALA A 94 2.75 -0.44 3.28
N ARG A 95 2.91 0.84 3.62
CA ARG A 95 1.92 1.88 3.30
C ARG A 95 1.63 1.93 1.79
N ALA A 96 2.68 1.98 0.96
CA ALA A 96 2.53 2.03 -0.49
C ALA A 96 1.80 0.79 -1.04
N VAL A 97 2.09 -0.41 -0.52
CA VAL A 97 1.40 -1.65 -0.91
C VAL A 97 -0.09 -1.59 -0.57
N VAL A 98 -0.46 -1.18 0.64
CA VAL A 98 -1.88 -1.09 1.04
C VAL A 98 -2.61 -0.04 0.23
N GLU A 99 -2.00 1.13 0.01
CA GLU A 99 -2.60 2.19 -0.81
C GLU A 99 -2.86 1.70 -2.24
N GLN A 100 -1.95 0.92 -2.83
CA GLN A 100 -2.15 0.29 -4.14
C GLN A 100 -3.22 -0.82 -4.09
N GLN A 101 -3.23 -1.66 -3.07
CA GLN A 101 -4.21 -2.73 -2.89
C GLN A 101 -5.66 -2.23 -2.78
N LEU A 102 -5.85 -1.01 -2.24
CA LEU A 102 -7.15 -0.35 -2.13
C LEU A 102 -7.58 0.39 -3.40
N THR A 103 -6.73 0.45 -4.44
CA THR A 103 -7.11 1.03 -5.73
C THR A 103 -8.04 0.10 -6.51
N PRO A 104 -8.86 0.64 -7.42
CA PRO A 104 -9.71 -0.20 -8.26
C PRO A 104 -8.89 -1.21 -9.07
N PRO A 105 -9.31 -2.48 -9.12
CA PRO A 105 -8.62 -3.51 -9.89
C PRO A 105 -8.72 -3.27 -11.40
N PRO A 106 -7.81 -3.86 -12.20
CA PRO A 106 -7.99 -3.96 -13.63
C PRO A 106 -9.18 -4.89 -13.97
N SER A 107 -9.98 -4.49 -14.96
CA SER A 107 -11.04 -5.36 -15.51
C SER A 107 -10.44 -6.66 -16.08
N PRO A 108 -11.05 -7.83 -15.86
CA PRO A 108 -12.37 -8.08 -15.26
C PRO A 108 -12.36 -8.42 -13.75
N LEU A 109 -11.26 -8.17 -13.05
CA LEU A 109 -11.13 -8.51 -11.64
C LEU A 109 -12.01 -7.62 -10.75
N LEU A 110 -12.38 -8.15 -9.59
CA LEU A 110 -13.27 -7.51 -8.62
C LEU A 110 -12.48 -7.07 -7.38
N SER A 111 -12.87 -5.92 -6.82
CA SER A 111 -12.26 -5.41 -5.59
C SER A 111 -12.75 -6.25 -4.42
N PRO A 112 -11.85 -6.79 -3.56
CA PRO A 112 -12.25 -7.41 -2.32
C PRO A 112 -12.67 -6.38 -1.26
N PHE A 113 -12.41 -5.09 -1.46
CA PHE A 113 -12.75 -4.02 -0.50
C PHE A 113 -14.02 -3.27 -0.92
N PRO A 114 -14.89 -2.91 0.05
CA PRO A 114 -15.99 -1.99 -0.18
C PRO A 114 -15.51 -0.63 -0.71
N THR A 115 -16.30 -0.04 -1.60
CA THR A 115 -16.05 1.31 -2.13
C THR A 115 -15.91 2.32 -0.98
N GLY A 116 -14.85 3.13 -1.02
CA GLY A 116 -14.59 4.16 -0.01
C GLY A 116 -13.63 3.73 1.09
N THR A 117 -13.30 2.43 1.18
CA THR A 117 -12.27 1.93 2.11
C THR A 117 -10.95 2.66 1.89
N SER A 118 -10.40 3.24 2.95
CA SER A 118 -9.14 3.98 2.92
C SER A 118 -8.21 3.58 4.07
N LEU A 119 -6.91 3.68 3.85
CA LEU A 119 -5.90 3.51 4.87
C LEU A 119 -5.83 4.76 5.76
N ARG A 120 -6.06 4.60 7.06
CA ARG A 120 -5.96 5.68 8.04
C ARG A 120 -4.58 5.75 8.67
N ALA A 121 -4.07 4.60 9.09
CA ALA A 121 -2.75 4.47 9.69
C ALA A 121 -2.19 3.06 9.46
N ILE A 122 -0.87 2.96 9.48
CA ILE A 122 -0.18 1.68 9.53
C ILE A 122 1.00 1.80 10.50
N TYR A 123 1.22 0.74 11.27
CA TYR A 123 2.33 0.59 12.20
C TYR A 123 2.99 -0.76 11.99
N LEU A 124 4.29 -0.85 12.23
CA LEU A 124 5.06 -2.08 12.16
C LEU A 124 5.76 -2.28 13.50
N ALA A 125 5.48 -3.41 14.16
CA ALA A 125 6.13 -3.80 15.39
C ALA A 125 7.44 -4.55 15.11
N ASP A 126 8.34 -4.57 16.10
CA ASP A 126 9.66 -5.21 16.00
C ASP A 126 9.58 -6.74 15.81
N ASP A 127 8.44 -7.35 16.14
CA ASP A 127 8.16 -8.78 15.95
C ASP A 127 7.62 -9.13 14.55
N GLY A 128 7.49 -8.13 13.66
CA GLY A 128 6.99 -8.29 12.30
C GLY A 128 5.47 -8.23 12.17
N ASN A 129 4.74 -7.92 13.24
CA ASN A 129 3.29 -7.69 13.17
C ASN A 129 3.00 -6.27 12.61
N ALA A 130 2.27 -6.21 11.51
CA ALA A 130 1.78 -4.96 10.95
C ALA A 130 0.35 -4.66 11.43
N PHE A 131 0.12 -3.47 11.96
CA PHE A 131 -1.20 -3.01 12.39
C PHE A 131 -1.75 -2.05 11.34
N VAL A 132 -2.84 -2.43 10.67
CA VAL A 132 -3.43 -1.68 9.56
C VAL A 132 -4.78 -1.13 9.98
N ASP A 133 -4.87 0.19 10.14
CA ASP A 133 -6.11 0.90 10.49
C ASP A 133 -6.83 1.37 9.23
N LEU A 134 -8.01 0.83 8.99
CA LEU A 134 -8.87 1.14 7.85
C LEU A 134 -10.05 2.03 8.25
N SER A 135 -10.63 2.73 7.27
CA SER A 135 -11.87 3.48 7.47
C SER A 135 -13.07 2.56 7.74
N GLU A 136 -14.08 3.11 8.41
CA GLU A 136 -15.33 2.40 8.75
C GLU A 136 -16.06 1.77 7.53
N ASP A 137 -15.78 2.25 6.31
CA ASP A 137 -16.35 1.73 5.07
C ASP A 137 -16.07 0.23 4.85
N VAL A 138 -14.93 -0.27 5.35
CA VAL A 138 -14.56 -1.69 5.21
C VAL A 138 -15.56 -2.62 5.91
N THR A 139 -16.27 -2.11 6.93
CA THR A 139 -17.28 -2.83 7.69
C THR A 139 -18.68 -2.45 7.22
N THR A 140 -18.99 -1.15 7.15
CA THR A 140 -20.36 -0.68 6.87
C THR A 140 -20.78 -0.86 5.41
N GLY A 141 -19.82 -0.87 4.49
CA GLY A 141 -20.03 -1.15 3.07
C GLY A 141 -19.84 -2.62 2.70
N HIS A 142 -19.50 -3.49 3.64
CA HIS A 142 -19.22 -4.89 3.34
C HIS A 142 -20.48 -5.63 2.89
N PRO A 143 -20.45 -6.42 1.79
CA PRO A 143 -21.62 -7.20 1.34
C PRO A 143 -22.05 -8.31 2.31
N GLY A 144 -21.33 -8.52 3.42
CA GLY A 144 -21.42 -9.73 4.24
C GLY A 144 -20.89 -10.98 3.54
N GLY A 145 -21.17 -12.16 4.09
CA GLY A 145 -20.83 -13.45 3.49
C GLY A 145 -19.44 -13.94 3.89
N SER A 146 -19.33 -15.24 4.22
CA SER A 146 -18.08 -15.79 4.78
C SER A 146 -16.93 -15.80 3.79
N VAL A 147 -17.21 -16.02 2.50
CA VAL A 147 -16.20 -16.02 1.44
C VAL A 147 -15.76 -14.60 1.11
N ASP A 148 -16.69 -13.66 0.97
CA ASP A 148 -16.36 -12.27 0.65
C ASP A 148 -15.53 -11.65 1.79
N GLU A 149 -15.91 -11.88 3.05
CA GLU A 149 -15.14 -11.40 4.21
C GLU A 149 -13.74 -12.01 4.26
N LEU A 150 -13.63 -13.31 3.95
CA LEU A 150 -12.35 -13.99 3.84
C LEU A 150 -11.45 -13.36 2.76
N PHE A 151 -12.02 -13.01 1.61
CA PHE A 151 -11.28 -12.36 0.52
C PHE A 151 -10.84 -10.96 0.87
N THR A 152 -11.68 -10.14 1.52
CA THR A 152 -11.27 -8.82 2.02
C THR A 152 -10.08 -8.92 2.95
N VAL A 153 -10.13 -9.85 3.91
CA VAL A 153 -9.06 -10.05 4.89
C VAL A 153 -7.78 -10.56 4.23
N TYR A 154 -7.86 -11.68 3.51
CA TYR A 154 -6.65 -12.31 2.98
C TYR A 154 -6.06 -11.60 1.76
N ALA A 155 -6.82 -10.78 1.04
CA ALA A 155 -6.23 -9.89 0.04
C ALA A 155 -5.24 -8.91 0.69
N LEU A 156 -5.61 -8.29 1.81
CA LEU A 156 -4.74 -7.36 2.54
C LEU A 156 -3.56 -8.08 3.21
N VAL A 157 -3.84 -9.18 3.93
CA VAL A 157 -2.83 -9.95 4.66
C VAL A 157 -1.76 -10.46 3.70
N ASN A 158 -2.18 -11.09 2.60
CA ASN A 158 -1.25 -11.67 1.63
C ASN A 158 -0.48 -10.58 0.88
N ALA A 159 -1.11 -9.46 0.49
CA ALA A 159 -0.42 -8.38 -0.20
C ALA A 159 0.75 -7.83 0.62
N LEU A 160 0.53 -7.58 1.91
CA LEU A 160 1.55 -7.07 2.82
C LEU A 160 2.66 -8.08 3.09
N THR A 161 2.32 -9.30 3.46
CA THR A 161 3.29 -10.34 3.86
C THR A 161 4.12 -10.85 2.69
N VAL A 162 3.58 -10.85 1.46
CA VAL A 162 4.32 -11.25 0.26
C VAL A 162 5.18 -10.11 -0.28
N SER A 163 4.70 -8.86 -0.23
CA SER A 163 5.42 -7.71 -0.81
C SER A 163 6.43 -7.07 0.15
N VAL A 164 6.32 -7.33 1.45
CA VAL A 164 7.17 -6.74 2.50
C VAL A 164 7.70 -7.85 3.40
N PRO A 165 8.93 -8.37 3.14
CA PRO A 165 9.48 -9.52 3.86
C PRO A 165 9.61 -9.36 5.38
N GLU A 166 9.64 -8.12 5.86
CA GLU A 166 9.68 -7.79 7.28
C GLU A 166 8.34 -8.01 8.00
N ILE A 167 7.23 -8.17 7.25
CA ILE A 167 5.89 -8.39 7.79
C ILE A 167 5.56 -9.88 7.75
N VAL A 168 5.30 -10.46 8.93
CA VAL A 168 4.95 -11.90 9.06
C VAL A 168 3.47 -12.13 9.31
N ALA A 169 2.78 -11.14 9.91
CA ALA A 169 1.35 -11.19 10.15
C ALA A 169 0.75 -9.77 10.19
N VAL A 170 -0.57 -9.69 9.98
CA VAL A 170 -1.30 -8.42 9.88
C VAL A 170 -2.48 -8.39 10.85
N GLN A 171 -2.49 -7.40 11.74
CA GLN A 171 -3.63 -7.04 12.58
C GLN A 171 -4.45 -5.98 11.87
N ILE A 172 -5.71 -6.30 11.54
CA ILE A 172 -6.64 -5.35 10.93
C ILE A 172 -7.37 -4.59 12.04
N MET A 173 -7.46 -3.27 11.88
CA MET A 173 -8.16 -2.36 12.78
C MET A 173 -9.13 -1.48 11.98
N VAL A 174 -10.17 -0.99 12.65
CA VAL A 174 -11.15 -0.09 12.04
C VAL A 174 -11.37 1.11 12.95
N GLU A 175 -11.19 2.32 12.41
CA GLU A 175 -11.30 3.58 13.15
C GLU A 175 -10.48 3.58 14.46
N GLY A 176 -9.25 3.09 14.39
CA GLY A 176 -8.29 3.02 15.49
C GLY A 176 -8.60 1.98 16.55
N ARG A 177 -9.52 1.04 16.27
CA ARG A 177 -9.93 -0.01 17.22
C ARG A 177 -9.73 -1.40 16.64
N GLU A 178 -9.30 -2.33 17.48
CA GLU A 178 -9.42 -3.76 17.19
C GLU A 178 -10.90 -4.12 17.09
N VAL A 179 -11.22 -4.99 16.13
CA VAL A 179 -12.58 -5.47 15.86
C VAL A 179 -12.60 -6.98 15.91
N ASP A 180 -13.75 -7.56 16.24
CA ASP A 180 -13.87 -9.03 16.28
C ASP A 180 -13.89 -9.64 14.87
N THR A 181 -14.55 -8.96 13.92
CA THR A 181 -14.79 -9.39 12.54
C THR A 181 -15.09 -8.17 11.66
N LEU A 182 -14.97 -8.25 10.33
CA LEU A 182 -15.48 -7.20 9.44
C LEU A 182 -16.98 -7.35 9.18
N ALA A 183 -17.49 -8.59 9.09
CA ALA A 183 -18.86 -8.89 8.73
C ALA A 183 -19.46 -10.13 9.44
N GLY A 184 -18.72 -10.73 10.37
CA GLY A 184 -19.23 -11.75 11.30
C GLY A 184 -18.64 -13.15 11.15
N HIS A 185 -17.60 -13.34 10.35
CA HIS A 185 -17.10 -14.68 10.02
C HIS A 185 -15.61 -14.90 10.27
N VAL A 186 -14.76 -13.89 10.06
CA VAL A 186 -13.31 -14.04 10.25
C VAL A 186 -12.90 -13.39 11.58
N ASP A 187 -12.29 -14.16 12.49
CA ASP A 187 -11.81 -13.66 13.76
C ASP A 187 -10.59 -12.74 13.56
N LEU A 188 -10.76 -11.45 13.84
CA LEU A 188 -9.76 -10.40 13.70
C LEU A 188 -9.16 -9.97 15.04
N ARG A 189 -9.41 -10.69 16.13
CA ARG A 189 -8.91 -10.30 17.46
C ARG A 189 -7.40 -10.51 17.63
N GLN A 190 -6.74 -11.15 16.68
CA GLN A 190 -5.30 -11.42 16.69
C GLN A 190 -4.71 -11.18 15.29
N PRO A 191 -3.40 -10.88 15.18
CA PRO A 191 -2.71 -10.76 13.90
C PRO A 191 -2.85 -12.05 13.08
N LEU A 192 -3.09 -11.90 11.78
CA LEU A 192 -3.28 -13.02 10.86
C LEU A 192 -2.05 -13.23 9.99
N GLU A 193 -1.59 -14.48 9.95
CA GLU A 193 -0.54 -14.97 9.05
C GLU A 193 -1.08 -15.16 7.62
N PRO A 194 -0.23 -15.15 6.57
CA PRO A 194 -0.67 -15.35 5.20
C PRO A 194 -1.33 -16.72 4.98
N SER A 195 -2.30 -16.75 4.09
CA SER A 195 -2.92 -17.98 3.60
C SER A 195 -3.18 -17.89 2.11
N LEU A 196 -2.46 -18.71 1.34
CA LEU A 196 -2.55 -18.76 -0.12
C LEU A 196 -3.51 -19.84 -0.63
N VAL A 197 -4.23 -20.53 0.26
CA VAL A 197 -5.16 -21.62 -0.08
C VAL A 197 -6.26 -21.17 -1.07
N TRP A 198 -6.61 -19.89 -1.05
CA TRP A 198 -7.68 -19.30 -1.86
C TRP A 198 -7.16 -18.55 -3.09
N VAL A 199 -5.84 -18.60 -3.32
CA VAL A 199 -5.20 -17.91 -4.42
C VAL A 199 -5.00 -18.91 -5.55
N LEU A 200 -5.53 -18.59 -6.74
CA LEU A 200 -5.19 -19.36 -7.93
C LEU A 200 -3.74 -19.09 -8.30
N ASP A 201 -2.96 -20.16 -8.43
CA ASP A 201 -1.64 -20.09 -9.02
C ASP A 201 -1.76 -20.07 -10.55
N ASP A 202 -0.92 -19.28 -11.22
CA ASP A 202 -0.93 -19.10 -12.68
C ASP A 202 -0.77 -20.43 -13.46
N GLU A 203 -0.24 -21.48 -12.82
CA GLU A 203 -0.09 -22.82 -13.44
C GLU A 203 -1.42 -23.49 -13.83
N VAL A 204 -2.54 -23.12 -13.19
CA VAL A 204 -3.86 -23.70 -13.53
C VAL A 204 -4.44 -23.08 -14.81
N LEU A 205 -3.94 -21.92 -15.24
CA LEU A 205 -4.41 -21.23 -16.45
C LEU A 205 -3.61 -21.58 -17.70
N GLU A 206 -2.36 -22.04 -17.56
CA GLU A 206 -1.54 -22.46 -18.70
C GLU A 206 -1.82 -23.91 -19.17
N ASN A 207 -2.45 -24.74 -18.33
CA ASN A 207 -2.79 -26.12 -18.69
C ASN A 207 -4.17 -26.56 -18.15
N PRO A 208 -5.27 -26.25 -18.86
CA PRO A 208 -6.62 -26.61 -18.42
C PRO A 208 -6.89 -28.13 -18.41
N ASP A 209 -5.99 -28.93 -18.98
CA ASP A 209 -6.07 -30.40 -19.08
C ASP A 209 -5.04 -31.10 -18.15
N GLY A 210 -4.56 -30.42 -17.10
CA GLY A 210 -3.79 -31.08 -16.01
C GLY A 210 -4.62 -32.20 -15.36
N PRO A 211 -3.98 -33.31 -14.93
CA PRO A 211 -4.61 -34.62 -14.90
C PRO A 211 -5.88 -34.60 -14.07
N ASP A 212 -6.99 -34.99 -14.70
CA ASP A 212 -8.29 -35.17 -14.08
C ASP A 212 -8.11 -35.82 -12.71
N ALA A 213 -8.50 -35.11 -11.65
CA ALA A 213 -8.50 -35.63 -10.28
C ALA A 213 -9.50 -36.80 -10.08
N ASP A 214 -10.11 -37.29 -11.16
CA ASP A 214 -11.08 -38.38 -11.23
C ASP A 214 -10.60 -39.60 -12.06
N ASP A 215 -9.30 -39.75 -12.37
CA ASP A 215 -8.77 -41.00 -12.95
C ASP A 215 -8.22 -41.97 -11.89
N PRO A 216 -8.99 -42.99 -11.44
CA PRO A 216 -8.48 -44.03 -10.53
C PRO A 216 -7.64 -45.12 -11.23
N ALA A 217 -7.27 -44.99 -12.51
CA ALA A 217 -6.63 -46.07 -13.26
C ALA A 217 -5.15 -45.80 -13.60
N GLY A 218 -4.34 -45.49 -12.59
CA GLY A 218 -2.90 -45.68 -12.66
C GLY A 218 -2.51 -47.15 -12.47
N GLU A 219 -2.76 -48.01 -13.48
CA GLU A 219 -2.10 -49.33 -13.53
C GLU A 219 -0.64 -49.15 -13.95
N PRO A 220 0.35 -49.58 -13.15
CA PRO A 220 1.73 -49.61 -13.60
C PRO A 220 1.92 -50.81 -14.55
N LEU A 221 2.14 -50.54 -15.83
CA LEU A 221 2.71 -51.51 -16.77
C LEU A 221 4.16 -51.79 -16.36
N GLY A 222 4.32 -52.78 -15.48
CA GLY A 222 5.59 -53.36 -15.10
C GLY A 222 6.04 -54.42 -16.11
N ASP A 223 7.23 -54.19 -16.63
CA ASP A 223 8.28 -55.12 -17.04
C ASP A 223 8.01 -56.33 -17.95
N GLU A 224 8.78 -56.29 -19.03
CA GLU A 224 9.18 -57.36 -19.90
C GLU A 224 9.60 -58.64 -19.15
N ALA A 225 8.96 -59.75 -19.49
CA ALA A 225 9.55 -61.08 -19.33
C ALA A 225 9.43 -61.83 -20.66
N GLY A 226 10.50 -61.71 -21.46
CA GLY A 226 10.76 -62.61 -22.56
C GLY A 226 11.07 -64.03 -22.09
N GLY A 227 10.90 -64.98 -23.01
CA GLY A 227 11.54 -66.30 -22.94
C GLY A 227 10.63 -67.45 -22.55
N ASN A 228 9.89 -67.98 -23.53
CA ASN A 228 9.42 -69.36 -23.49
C ASN A 228 10.21 -70.19 -24.53
N LEU A 229 10.54 -71.43 -24.12
CA LEU A 229 10.94 -72.62 -24.88
C LEU A 229 12.43 -73.02 -24.85
N GLY A 230 12.70 -74.09 -24.08
CA GLY A 230 13.85 -75.01 -24.19
C GLY A 230 14.67 -75.11 -22.90
N PRO A 231 15.01 -76.32 -22.39
CA PRO A 231 15.53 -77.43 -23.20
C PRO A 231 14.95 -78.84 -22.93
N GLU A 232 15.31 -79.73 -23.84
CA GLU A 232 15.18 -81.19 -23.87
C GLU A 232 15.86 -81.96 -22.70
N GLY A 233 15.32 -83.16 -22.43
CA GLY A 233 15.98 -84.32 -21.80
C GLY A 233 15.92 -84.37 -20.27
N ASP A 234 15.73 -85.50 -19.57
CA ASP A 234 15.65 -86.93 -19.90
C ASP A 234 15.26 -87.64 -18.57
N ASP A 235 14.78 -88.89 -18.68
CA ASP A 235 15.03 -90.01 -17.76
C ASP A 235 14.00 -90.42 -16.67
N ARG A 236 13.62 -91.72 -16.75
CA ARG A 236 13.05 -92.64 -15.72
C ARG A 236 11.60 -92.35 -15.28
N THR A 237 10.62 -93.26 -15.35
CA THR A 237 10.52 -94.73 -15.20
C THR A 237 9.22 -95.19 -15.86
#